data_AF-A0A4P6L183-F1
#
_entry.id   AF-A0A4P6L183-F1
#
_cell.length_a   1.000
_cell.length_b   1.000
_cell.length_c   1.000
_cell.angle_alpha   90.00
_cell.angle_beta   90.00
_cell.angle_gamma   90.00
#
_symmetry.space_group_name_H-M   'P 1'
#
loop_
_entity.id
_entity.type
_entity.pdbx_description
1 polymer ?
#
loop_
_entity_poly.entity_id
_entity_poly.type
_entity_poly.pdbx_seq_one_letter_code
_entity_poly.pdbx_strand_id
1 'polypeptide(L)' 'MPQYDEDDDSEISDYQRKLNTQIQEELDKRGASGVPLDEVSDDLFDEAEKAAKKIVGEDPDGN' A
#
# COMPACT_ATOMS: atom_id res chain seq x y z
N MET A 1 -16.25 -22.47 26.32
CA MET A 1 -15.65 -21.69 25.22
C MET A 1 -16.67 -20.63 24.81
N PRO A 2 -16.35 -19.35 24.94
CA PRO A 2 -16.84 -18.32 24.04
C PRO A 2 -15.70 -17.86 23.13
N GLN A 3 -16.08 -17.44 21.94
CA GLN A 3 -15.30 -17.31 20.71
C GLN A 3 -14.07 -16.42 20.87
N TYR A 4 -12.93 -16.89 20.35
CA TYR A 4 -11.86 -16.00 19.92
C TYR A 4 -12.48 -15.11 18.84
N ASP A 5 -12.55 -13.80 19.09
CA ASP A 5 -12.90 -12.84 18.04
C ASP A 5 -11.88 -13.02 16.92
N GLU A 6 -12.36 -13.55 15.79
CA GLU A 6 -11.64 -13.75 14.52
C GLU A 6 -11.38 -12.41 13.83
N ASP A 7 -10.85 -11.42 14.54
CA ASP A 7 -10.28 -10.20 13.97
C ASP A 7 -8.79 -10.15 14.35
N ASP A 8 -8.06 -11.19 13.96
CA ASP A 8 -6.59 -11.20 13.83
C ASP A 8 -6.20 -10.56 12.47
N ASP A 9 -6.94 -9.51 12.06
CA ASP A 9 -6.44 -8.51 11.14
C ASP A 9 -5.51 -7.64 11.98
N SER A 10 -4.20 -7.87 11.90
CA SER A 10 -3.24 -6.84 12.26
C SER A 10 -3.56 -5.61 11.39
N GLU A 11 -4.42 -4.74 11.91
CA GLU A 11 -5.11 -3.67 11.19
C GLU A 11 -4.05 -2.79 10.52
N ILE A 12 -3.82 -3.02 9.24
CA ILE A 12 -3.05 -2.12 8.39
C ILE A 12 -3.61 -0.73 8.64
N SER A 13 -2.78 0.20 9.13
CA SER A 13 -3.25 1.52 9.54
C SER A 13 -3.98 2.21 8.38
N ASP A 14 -4.90 3.12 8.68
CA ASP A 14 -5.60 3.87 7.62
C ASP A 14 -4.64 4.58 6.67
N TYR A 15 -3.46 4.96 7.18
CA TYR A 15 -2.35 5.45 6.36
C TYR A 15 -1.85 4.38 5.39
N GLN A 16 -1.46 3.20 5.88
CA GLN A 16 -0.94 2.12 5.04
C GLN A 16 -1.99 1.62 4.03
N ARG A 17 -3.28 1.59 4.40
CA ARG A 17 -4.37 1.26 3.46
C ARG A 17 -4.42 2.27 2.32
N LYS A 18 -4.39 3.57 2.63
CA LYS A 18 -4.36 4.64 1.61
C LYS A 18 -3.08 4.57 0.77
N LEU A 19 -1.93 4.32 1.39
CA LEU A 19 -0.65 4.21 0.71
C LEU A 19 -0.68 3.07 -0.30
N ASN A 20 -1.11 1.88 0.10
CA ASN A 20 -1.21 0.72 -0.79
C ASN A 20 -2.17 0.96 -1.96
N THR A 21 -3.33 1.60 -1.73
CA THR A 21 -4.24 1.98 -2.82
C THR A 21 -3.56 2.95 -3.80
N GLN A 22 -2.84 3.95 -3.30
CA GLN A 22 -2.16 4.92 -4.15
C GLN A 22 -0.95 4.31 -4.90
N ILE A 23 -0.22 3.38 -4.29
CA ILE A 23 0.84 2.62 -4.96
C ILE A 23 0.26 1.87 -6.16
N GLN A 24 -0.86 1.15 -5.97
CA GLN A 24 -1.52 0.44 -7.07
C GLN A 24 -1.98 1.38 -8.18
N GLU A 25 -2.58 2.53 -7.85
CA GLU A 25 -2.97 3.54 -8.85
C GLU A 25 -1.77 4.11 -9.63
N GLU A 26 -0.63 4.32 -8.98
CA GLU A 26 0.59 4.79 -9.65
C GLU A 26 1.22 3.69 -10.53
N LEU A 27 1.21 2.44 -10.07
CA LEU A 27 1.63 1.28 -10.87
C LEU A 27 0.75 1.10 -12.11
N ASP A 28 -0.57 1.24 -11.96
CA ASP A 28 -1.53 1.22 -13.07
C ASP A 28 -1.21 2.31 -14.11
N LYS A 29 -0.96 3.57 -13.67
CA LYS A 29 -0.58 4.68 -14.56
C LYS A 29 0.71 4.41 -15.32
N ARG A 30 1.61 3.62 -14.75
CA ARG A 30 2.91 3.24 -15.31
C ARG A 30 2.84 1.98 -16.19
N GLY A 31 1.66 1.38 -16.34
CA GLY A 31 1.43 0.21 -17.18
C GLY A 31 1.71 -1.13 -16.49
N ALA A 32 1.87 -1.15 -15.16
CA ALA A 32 1.98 -2.37 -14.37
C ALA A 32 0.61 -2.86 -13.86
N SER A 33 -0.46 -2.53 -14.59
CA SER A 33 -1.82 -2.91 -14.18
C SER A 33 -2.02 -4.41 -14.26
N GLY A 34 -2.48 -4.99 -13.15
CA GLY A 34 -2.66 -6.44 -13.02
C GLY A 34 -1.35 -7.23 -12.91
N VAL A 35 -0.20 -6.57 -12.80
CA VAL A 35 1.07 -7.22 -12.48
C VAL A 35 1.11 -7.46 -10.97
N PRO A 36 1.35 -8.70 -10.51
CA PRO A 36 1.59 -8.99 -9.09
C PRO A 36 2.72 -8.12 -8.55
N LEU A 37 2.60 -7.60 -7.31
CA LEU A 37 3.61 -6.70 -6.73
C LEU A 37 5.00 -7.35 -6.65
N ASP A 38 5.08 -8.67 -6.53
CA ASP A 38 6.30 -9.48 -6.54
C ASP A 38 6.93 -9.63 -7.94
N GLU A 39 6.16 -9.36 -9.00
CA GLU A 39 6.63 -9.31 -10.39
C GLU A 39 6.92 -7.88 -10.88
N VAL A 40 6.52 -6.86 -10.11
CA VAL A 40 6.85 -5.46 -10.39
C VAL A 40 8.33 -5.24 -10.12
N SER A 41 9.05 -4.62 -11.07
CA SER A 41 10.43 -4.23 -10.86
C SER A 41 10.57 -3.30 -9.66
N ASP A 42 11.56 -3.55 -8.79
CA ASP A 42 11.86 -2.72 -7.61
C ASP A 42 11.90 -1.22 -7.95
N ASP A 43 12.57 -0.83 -9.05
CA ASP A 43 12.64 0.57 -9.49
C ASP A 43 11.25 1.19 -9.74
N LEU A 44 10.33 0.41 -10.31
CA LEU A 44 8.99 0.86 -10.63
C LEU A 44 8.14 0.97 -9.36
N PHE A 45 8.30 0.01 -8.45
CA PHE A 45 7.66 0.01 -7.14
C PHE A 45 8.13 1.19 -6.30
N ASP A 46 9.44 1.42 -6.20
CA ASP A 46 10.03 2.55 -5.45
C ASP A 46 9.54 3.90 -5.98
N GLU A 47 9.45 4.05 -7.30
CA GLU A 47 8.93 5.27 -7.90
C GLU A 47 7.43 5.46 -7.63
N ALA A 48 6.64 4.39 -7.68
CA ALA A 48 5.21 4.41 -7.35
C ALA A 48 4.99 4.70 -5.86
N GLU A 49 5.75 4.08 -4.96
CA GLU A 49 5.71 4.30 -3.52
C GLU A 49 6.06 5.74 -3.17
N LYS A 50 7.10 6.30 -3.79
CA LYS A 50 7.49 7.70 -3.60
C LYS A 50 6.42 8.68 -4.09
N ALA A 51 5.72 8.37 -5.18
CA ALA A 51 4.61 9.17 -5.65
C ALA A 51 3.39 9.06 -4.72
N ALA A 52 3.05 7.85 -4.30
CA ALA A 52 1.97 7.56 -3.35
C ALA A 52 2.19 8.27 -2.01
N LYS A 53 3.39 8.22 -1.44
CA LYS A 53 3.76 8.96 -0.21
C LYS A 53 3.55 10.47 -0.35
N LYS A 54 3.80 11.06 -1.52
CA LYS A 54 3.52 12.50 -1.74
C LYS A 54 2.03 12.82 -1.79
N ILE A 55 1.19 11.88 -2.25
CA ILE A 55 -0.26 12.05 -2.35
C ILE A 55 -0.92 11.85 -0.99
N VAL A 56 -0.57 10.75 -0.31
CA VAL A 56 -1.09 10.41 1.02
C VAL A 56 -0.56 11.39 2.07
N GLY A 57 0.65 11.91 1.87
CA GLY A 57 1.33 12.81 2.80
C GLY A 57 2.24 12.06 3.77
N GLU A 58 2.78 12.80 4.74
CA GLU A 58 3.49 12.20 5.87
C GLU A 58 2.55 11.30 6.68
N ASP A 59 3.08 10.17 7.14
CA ASP A 59 2.36 9.27 8.04
C ASP A 59 1.97 10.05 9.30
N PRO A 60 0.66 10.17 9.64
CA PRO A 60 0.24 10.83 10.87
C PRO A 60 0.77 10.14 12.13
N ASP A 61 1.15 8.86 12.04
CA ASP A 61 1.77 8.08 13.12
C ASP A 61 3.31 8.19 13.14
N GLY A 62 3.91 8.90 12.18
CA GLY A 62 5.26 9.47 12.29
C GLY A 62 6.40 8.50 12.60
N ASN A 63 6.50 7.38 11.87
CA ASN A 63 7.74 6.59 11.80
C ASN A 63 8.55 6.92 10.55
#